data_AF-A0A9D9UPP9-F1
#
_entry.id   AF-A0A9D9UPP9-F1
#
_cell.length_a   1.000
_cell.length_b   1.000
_cell.length_c   1.000
_cell.angle_alpha   90.00
_cell.angle_beta   90.00
_cell.angle_gamma   90.00
#
_symmetry.space_group_name_H-M   'P 1'
#
loop_
_entity.id
_entity.type
_entity.pdbx_description
1 polymer ?
#
loop_
_entity_poly.entity_id
_entity_poly.type
_entity_poly.pdbx_seq_one_letter_code
_entity_poly.pdbx_strand_id
1 'polypeptide(L)'
;MQKLKLLGTFLIFSSSIFAQLPKTDVYLAEFKNLGTQPQMVSLKYLNGFNPNGYNNQPKFFGYDEIYMTSAIDTSQITDIYHFD
;
A
#
# COMPACT_ATOMS: atom_id res chain seq x y z
N MET A 1 25.84 -31.33 -15.99
CA MET A 1 25.10 -31.46 -14.71
C MET A 1 25.15 -30.21 -13.84
N GLN A 2 26.28 -29.51 -13.71
CA GLN A 2 26.42 -28.31 -12.88
C GLN A 2 25.46 -27.16 -13.26
N LYS A 3 25.25 -26.90 -14.57
CA LYS A 3 24.28 -25.90 -15.06
C LYS A 3 22.83 -26.23 -14.65
N LEU A 4 22.48 -27.52 -14.62
CA LEU A 4 21.15 -27.97 -14.23
C LEU A 4 20.92 -27.83 -12.72
N LYS A 5 21.96 -28.09 -11.92
CA LYS A 5 21.94 -27.83 -10.47
C LYS A 5 21.78 -26.33 -10.18
N LEU A 6 22.53 -25.47 -10.89
CA LEU A 6 22.45 -24.02 -10.74
C LEU A 6 21.06 -23.48 -11.08
N LEU A 7 20.46 -23.96 -12.18
CA LEU A 7 19.09 -23.59 -12.57
C LEU A 7 18.06 -24.06 -11.53
N GLY A 8 18.21 -25.28 -11.02
CA GLY A 8 17.35 -25.81 -9.96
C GLY A 8 17.42 -24.97 -8.68
N THR A 9 18.62 -24.58 -8.27
CA THR A 9 18.82 -23.69 -7.12
C THR A 9 18.18 -22.32 -7.35
N PHE A 10 18.38 -21.71 -8.53
CA PHE A 10 17.77 -20.41 -8.86
C PHE A 10 16.24 -20.44 -8.82
N LEU A 11 15.61 -21.48 -9.37
CA LEU A 11 14.16 -21.62 -9.38
C LEU A 11 13.58 -21.75 -7.96
N ILE A 12 14.24 -22.50 -7.08
CA ILE A 12 13.79 -22.66 -5.68
C ILE A 12 13.82 -21.30 -4.96
N PHE A 13 14.89 -20.52 -5.11
CA PHE A 13 15.01 -19.22 -4.45
C PHE A 13 14.10 -18.12 -5.04
N SER A 14 13.68 -18.24 -6.31
CA SER A 14 12.78 -17.27 -6.94
C SER A 14 11.33 -17.28 -6.43
N SER A 15 10.91 -18.38 -5.77
CA SER A 15 9.53 -18.54 -5.29
C SER A 15 9.21 -17.76 -4.00
N SER A 16 10.23 -17.20 -3.33
CA SER A 16 10.09 -16.57 -2.02
C SER A 16 9.86 -15.05 -2.08
N ILE A 17 9.69 -14.47 -3.27
CA ILE A 17 9.55 -13.02 -3.44
C ILE A 17 8.06 -12.65 -3.35
N PHE A 18 7.50 -12.71 -2.15
CA PHE A 18 6.18 -12.13 -1.86
C PHE A 18 6.33 -10.61 -1.74
N ALA A 19 6.25 -9.92 -2.88
CA ALA A 19 6.36 -8.46 -2.94
C ALA A 19 5.09 -7.73 -2.45
N GLN A 20 4.00 -8.45 -2.20
CA GLN A 20 2.76 -7.85 -1.73
C GLN A 20 2.75 -7.80 -0.20
N LEU A 21 2.57 -6.60 0.35
CA LEU A 21 2.25 -6.42 1.76
C LEU A 21 0.95 -7.18 2.11
N PRO A 22 0.77 -7.61 3.37
CA PRO A 22 -0.50 -8.21 3.81
C PRO A 22 -1.67 -7.28 3.48
N LYS A 23 -2.85 -7.86 3.25
CA LYS A 23 -4.07 -7.07 3.04
C LYS A 23 -4.33 -6.22 4.28
N THR A 24 -4.18 -4.90 4.14
CA THR A 24 -4.43 -3.92 5.19
C THR A 24 -5.59 -3.03 4.83
N ASP A 25 -6.35 -2.63 5.85
CA ASP A 25 -7.33 -1.58 5.73
C ASP A 25 -6.69 -0.24 6.10
N VAL A 26 -6.95 0.78 5.29
CA VAL A 26 -6.36 2.12 5.41
C VAL A 26 -7.46 3.13 5.69
N TYR A 27 -7.22 3.88 6.74
CA TYR A 27 -8.07 4.98 7.19
C TYR A 27 -7.23 6.26 7.22
N LEU A 28 -7.76 7.34 6.64
CA LEU A 28 -7.17 8.67 6.72
C LEU A 28 -7.95 9.48 7.75
N ALA A 29 -7.27 9.82 8.85
CA ALA A 29 -7.83 10.61 9.93
C ALA A 29 -7.18 12.00 9.94
N GLU A 30 -8.01 13.03 9.95
CA GLU A 30 -7.57 14.41 10.05
C GLU A 30 -7.76 14.91 11.47
N PHE A 31 -6.76 15.61 12.02
CA PHE A 31 -6.81 16.15 13.38
C PHE A 31 -6.49 17.64 13.38
N LYS A 32 -7.18 18.38 14.25
CA LYS A 32 -6.85 19.77 14.59
C LYS A 32 -6.40 19.88 16.04
N ASN A 33 -5.81 21.02 16.39
CA ASN A 33 -5.37 21.34 17.76
C ASN A 33 -4.33 20.36 18.34
N LEU A 34 -3.40 19.88 17.48
CA LEU A 34 -2.36 18.91 17.88
C LEU A 34 -1.47 19.38 19.05
N GLY A 35 -1.32 20.69 19.23
CA GLY A 35 -0.53 21.28 20.33
C GLY A 35 -1.26 21.42 21.67
N THR A 36 -2.56 21.12 21.75
CA THR A 36 -3.34 21.22 22.99
C THR A 36 -4.15 19.94 23.22
N GLN A 37 -5.42 19.95 22.82
CA GLN A 37 -6.29 18.79 22.86
C GLN A 37 -6.61 18.39 21.42
N PRO A 38 -5.95 17.34 20.88
CA PRO A 38 -6.22 16.85 19.55
C PRO A 38 -7.70 16.54 19.36
N GLN A 39 -8.27 17.04 18.27
CA GLN A 39 -9.67 16.79 17.89
C GLN A 39 -9.69 16.21 16.49
N MET A 40 -10.27 15.03 16.34
CA MET A 40 -10.48 14.41 15.03
C MET A 40 -11.55 15.20 14.28
N VAL A 41 -11.20 15.66 13.09
CA VAL A 41 -12.04 16.46 12.19
C VAL A 41 -12.76 15.55 11.21
N SER A 42 -12.05 14.57 10.65
CA SER A 42 -12.59 13.65 9.66
C SER A 42 -11.94 12.27 9.74
N LEU A 43 -12.65 11.26 9.26
CA LEU A 43 -12.17 9.89 9.10
C LEU A 43 -12.67 9.35 7.76
N LYS A 44 -11.76 9.01 6.85
CA LYS A 44 -12.06 8.48 5.52
C LYS A 44 -11.53 7.05 5.41
N TYR A 45 -12.31 6.17 4.81
CA TYR A 45 -11.90 4.81 4.48
C TYR A 45 -11.38 4.80 3.04
N LEU A 46 -10.11 4.40 2.83
CA LEU A 46 -9.40 4.56 1.55
C LEU A 46 -9.10 3.23 0.85
N ASN A 47 -9.84 2.17 1.16
CA ASN A 47 -9.56 0.85 0.61
C ASN A 47 -10.06 0.67 -0.82
N GLY A 48 -9.21 0.04 -1.62
CA GLY A 48 -9.56 -0.57 -2.90
C GLY A 48 -8.82 -1.89 -3.03
N PHE A 49 -9.50 -2.95 -3.44
CA PHE A 49 -8.89 -4.28 -3.53
C PHE A 49 -8.71 -4.71 -4.98
N ASN A 50 -7.47 -4.71 -5.43
CA ASN A 50 -7.02 -5.33 -6.67
C ASN A 50 -6.37 -6.68 -6.35
N PRO A 51 -7.05 -7.82 -6.60
CA PRO A 51 -6.49 -9.16 -6.32
C PRO A 51 -5.20 -9.45 -7.09
N ASN A 52 -4.93 -8.71 -8.19
CA ASN A 52 -3.81 -8.92 -9.08
C ASN A 52 -2.77 -7.79 -9.02
N GLY A 53 -2.88 -6.85 -8.07
CA GLY A 53 -2.03 -5.65 -8.00
C GLY A 53 -1.68 -5.22 -6.58
N TYR A 54 -0.94 -4.11 -6.46
CA TYR A 54 -0.63 -3.52 -5.16
C TYR A 54 -1.89 -2.91 -4.53
N ASN A 55 -2.03 -3.09 -3.21
CA ASN A 55 -3.19 -2.61 -2.47
C ASN A 55 -2.75 -1.87 -1.23
N ASN A 56 -3.42 -0.76 -0.98
CA ASN A 56 -3.49 -0.12 0.31
C ASN A 56 -2.12 0.16 0.96
N GLN A 57 -1.16 0.66 0.17
CA GLN A 57 0.20 0.99 0.63
C GLN A 57 0.36 2.51 0.71
N PRO A 58 0.09 3.15 1.87
CA PRO A 58 0.29 4.58 2.05
C PRO A 58 1.74 4.91 2.41
N LYS A 59 2.18 6.09 2.00
CA LYS A 59 3.46 6.69 2.39
C LYS A 59 3.32 8.20 2.51
N PHE A 60 3.85 8.75 3.60
CA PHE A 60 4.00 10.19 3.76
C PHE A 60 5.18 10.70 2.93
N PHE A 61 4.95 11.77 2.17
CA PHE A 61 5.99 12.50 1.42
C PHE A 61 6.28 13.88 2.03
N GLY A 62 5.36 14.38 2.86
CA GLY A 62 5.51 15.58 3.68
C GLY A 62 4.74 15.45 4.99
N TYR A 63 4.55 16.57 5.68
CA TYR A 63 3.71 16.60 6.89
C TYR A 63 2.23 16.42 6.58
N ASP A 64 1.78 16.96 5.44
CA ASP A 64 0.38 17.00 5.02
C ASP A 64 0.18 16.35 3.64
N GLU A 65 1.13 15.52 3.19
CA GLU A 65 1.08 14.87 1.88
C GLU A 65 1.20 13.36 2.01
N ILE A 66 0.14 12.64 1.62
CA ILE A 66 0.09 11.18 1.59
C ILE A 66 -0.11 10.70 0.17
N TYR A 67 0.76 9.79 -0.26
CA TYR A 67 0.58 9.04 -1.49
C TYR A 67 0.23 7.60 -1.16
N MET A 68 -0.70 7.01 -1.91
CA MET A 68 -1.17 5.66 -1.66
C MET A 68 -1.44 4.93 -2.97
N THR A 69 -0.95 3.69 -3.08
CA THR A 69 -1.42 2.80 -4.14
C THR A 69 -2.77 2.21 -3.73
N SER A 70 -3.82 2.41 -4.52
CA SER A 70 -5.13 1.83 -4.25
C SER A 70 -5.87 1.56 -5.54
N ALA A 71 -7.01 0.87 -5.46
CA ALA A 71 -7.96 0.70 -6.57
C ALA A 71 -9.33 1.22 -6.12
N ILE A 72 -9.35 2.41 -5.53
CA ILE A 72 -10.55 3.01 -4.91
C ILE A 72 -11.53 3.58 -5.93
N ASP A 73 -11.09 3.80 -7.16
CA ASP A 73 -11.97 4.24 -8.23
C ASP A 73 -12.78 3.10 -8.85
N THR A 74 -13.73 3.46 -9.72
CA THR A 74 -14.66 2.53 -10.35
C THR A 74 -14.01 1.58 -11.35
N SER A 75 -12.76 1.81 -11.75
CA SER A 75 -12.06 1.00 -12.74
C SER A 75 -11.45 -0.29 -12.16
N GLN A 76 -11.32 -0.38 -10.83
CA GLN A 76 -10.66 -1.47 -10.11
C GLN A 76 -9.20 -1.71 -10.56
N ILE A 77 -8.57 -0.73 -11.20
CA ILE A 77 -7.16 -0.75 -11.54
C ILE A 77 -6.39 -0.06 -10.40
N THR A 78 -5.25 -0.64 -10.02
CA THR A 78 -4.38 0.02 -9.03
C THR A 78 -3.72 1.25 -9.65
N ASP A 79 -3.88 2.40 -9.00
CA ASP A 79 -3.18 3.64 -9.32
C ASP A 79 -2.62 4.31 -8.05
N ILE A 80 -1.87 5.40 -8.21
CA ILE A 80 -1.31 6.23 -7.15
C ILE A 80 -2.25 7.40 -6.90
N TYR A 81 -2.80 7.48 -5.69
CA TYR A 81 -3.64 8.58 -5.23
C TYR A 81 -2.85 9.50 -4.32
N HIS A 82 -3.15 10.80 -4.43
CA HIS A 82 -2.62 11.86 -3.60
C HIS A 82 -3.71 12.38 -2.67
N PHE A 83 -3.37 12.55 -1.39
CA PHE A 83 -4.26 13.08 -0.36
C PHE A 83 -3.55 14.21 0.39
N ASP A 84 -4.24 15.34 0.49
CA ASP A 84 -3.93 16.51 1.32
C ASP A 84 -4.74 16.48 2.63
#